data_AF-A0A971XXL2-F1
#
_entry.id   AF-A0A971XXL2-F1
#
_cell.length_a   1.000
_cell.length_b   1.000
_cell.length_c   1.000
_cell.angle_alpha   90.00
_cell.angle_beta   90.00
_cell.angle_gamma   90.00
#
_symmetry.space_group_name_H-M   'P 1'
#
loop_
_entity.id
_entity.type
_entity.pdbx_description
1 polymer ?
#
loop_
_entity_poly.entity_id
_entity_poly.type
_entity_poly.pdbx_seq_one_letter_code
_entity_poly.pdbx_strand_id
1 'polypeptide(L)'
;MVSRRAFKMGVSAVLTLVLLLVLSPAASAKVTALITVDKAGVYYEYPYEPLLDSYAYHCLDYPASLFDDYMSKGMAMFLDDKNGYVDYEAALDEYATCIVKGKPFNLDAYTSGPDAKLVYVPKVKVVTYENGQLVYTDKDIAHPLEVALYDINTAADAIALRLALEGKAKVMELDTSLYNTLTFAAKNAVAEGVFLRRGEGFPDIVSVKAVFAEEVDRVTAELDAILTSINAASSVDELSPLLLDNGPILELELDCYSMIISTRSMWALSQVFDSLPFDSVIAVRDCFNNAVAGTLKSYVIVSYTPYQHTLTQVLDIQMTRNPQWYVSGVGWTKAPREEVLRYVDPNNFVLADLANYVSEVIISTNSLHVRSIPST
;
A
#
# COMPACT_ATOMS: atom_id res chain seq x y z
N MET A 1 -33.32 31.33 42.48
CA MET A 1 -33.74 30.12 41.73
C MET A 1 -34.33 30.58 40.40
N VAL A 2 -33.47 30.99 39.47
CA VAL A 2 -33.86 31.31 38.09
C VAL A 2 -33.83 29.99 37.33
N SER A 3 -34.91 29.72 36.62
CA SER A 3 -35.24 28.48 35.90
C SER A 3 -34.06 27.90 35.10
N ARG A 4 -33.57 26.72 35.52
CA ARG A 4 -32.63 25.85 34.76
C ARG A 4 -33.13 25.46 33.36
N ARG A 5 -34.41 25.71 33.02
CA ARG A 5 -34.96 25.45 31.68
C ARG A 5 -34.69 26.57 30.68
N ALA A 6 -34.65 27.83 31.12
CA ALA A 6 -34.35 28.95 30.21
C ALA A 6 -32.88 28.97 29.78
N PHE A 7 -31.97 28.53 30.65
CA PHE A 7 -30.54 28.41 30.36
C PHE A 7 -30.22 27.28 29.33
N LYS A 8 -31.05 26.23 29.26
CA LYS A 8 -30.85 25.14 28.28
C LYS A 8 -31.27 25.51 26.85
N MET A 9 -32.29 26.35 26.67
CA MET A 9 -32.74 26.76 25.33
C MET A 9 -31.87 27.86 24.72
N GLY A 10 -31.40 28.83 25.53
CA GLY A 10 -30.58 29.94 25.04
C GLY A 10 -29.14 29.55 24.71
N VAL A 11 -28.57 28.58 25.43
CA VAL A 11 -27.19 28.10 25.19
C VAL A 11 -27.14 27.13 24.01
N SER A 12 -28.19 26.33 23.78
CA SER A 12 -28.22 25.38 22.67
C SER A 12 -28.31 26.06 21.30
N ALA A 13 -29.08 27.15 21.16
CA ALA A 13 -29.16 27.88 19.88
C ALA A 13 -27.88 28.68 19.57
N VAL A 14 -27.20 29.20 20.60
CA VAL A 14 -26.00 30.04 20.44
C VAL A 14 -24.72 29.20 20.27
N LEU A 15 -24.63 27.98 20.85
CA LEU A 15 -23.49 27.08 20.57
C LEU A 15 -23.57 26.46 19.16
N THR A 16 -24.76 26.13 18.66
CA THR A 16 -24.95 25.66 17.28
C THR A 16 -24.59 26.75 16.25
N LEU A 17 -24.81 28.02 16.61
CA LEU A 17 -24.43 29.22 15.82
C LEU A 17 -22.91 29.39 15.68
N VAL A 18 -22.13 28.99 16.70
CA VAL A 18 -20.66 29.16 16.70
C VAL A 18 -19.99 28.10 15.82
N LEU A 19 -20.51 26.86 15.75
CA LEU A 19 -19.89 25.79 14.96
C LEU A 19 -19.94 26.06 13.44
N LEU A 20 -21.01 26.71 12.94
CA LEU A 20 -21.16 27.11 11.54
C LEU A 20 -20.17 28.22 11.11
N LEU A 21 -19.64 29.00 12.06
CA LEU A 21 -18.78 30.16 11.77
C LEU A 21 -17.27 29.88 11.95
N VAL A 22 -16.85 28.76 12.53
CA VAL A 22 -15.40 28.43 12.68
C VAL A 22 -14.82 27.70 11.46
N LEU A 23 -15.65 27.34 10.48
CA LEU A 23 -15.23 26.65 9.27
C LEU A 23 -14.89 27.67 8.17
N SER A 24 -13.78 28.40 8.32
CA SER A 24 -13.19 29.18 7.22
C SER A 24 -12.34 28.28 6.30
N PRO A 25 -12.24 28.61 5.01
CA PRO A 25 -12.14 27.62 3.93
C PRO A 25 -10.72 27.12 3.71
N ALA A 26 -10.54 25.80 3.78
CA ALA A 26 -9.50 25.08 3.07
C ALA A 26 -10.17 23.93 2.29
N ALA A 27 -10.70 24.25 1.11
CA ALA A 27 -10.91 23.39 -0.05
C ALA A 27 -10.90 21.85 0.19
N SER A 28 -11.92 21.35 0.87
CA SER A 28 -12.58 20.03 0.75
C SER A 28 -13.49 19.92 1.97
N ALA A 29 -14.81 20.09 1.80
CA ALA A 29 -15.75 19.94 2.91
C ALA A 29 -15.71 18.48 3.40
N LYS A 30 -15.05 18.22 4.54
CA LYS A 30 -14.97 16.90 5.15
C LYS A 30 -16.29 16.51 5.80
N VAL A 31 -16.97 17.44 6.47
CA VAL A 31 -18.40 17.30 6.78
C VAL A 31 -19.23 17.77 5.60
N THR A 32 -20.01 16.87 5.02
CA THR A 32 -20.82 17.09 3.81
C THR A 32 -22.30 17.33 4.10
N ALA A 33 -22.79 16.91 5.27
CA ALA A 33 -24.15 17.16 5.71
C ALA A 33 -24.28 17.17 7.25
N LEU A 34 -25.33 17.82 7.74
CA LEU A 34 -25.77 17.76 9.13
C LEU A 34 -27.02 16.90 9.24
N ILE A 35 -27.09 16.04 10.26
CA ILE A 35 -28.25 15.18 10.48
C ILE A 35 -28.97 15.64 11.74
N THR A 36 -30.28 15.88 11.61
CA THR A 36 -31.16 16.14 12.74
C THR A 36 -32.14 14.98 12.94
N VAL A 37 -32.73 14.92 14.13
CA VAL A 37 -33.73 13.93 14.52
C VAL A 37 -34.98 14.64 15.02
N ASP A 38 -36.14 14.18 14.57
CA ASP A 38 -37.42 14.66 15.08
C ASP A 38 -37.86 13.92 16.37
N LYS A 39 -39.02 14.29 16.90
CA LYS A 39 -39.57 13.65 18.12
C LYS A 39 -40.03 12.21 17.90
N ALA A 40 -40.21 11.78 16.65
CA ALA A 40 -40.57 10.42 16.28
C ALA A 40 -39.35 9.53 16.03
N GLY A 41 -38.12 10.10 16.10
CA GLY A 41 -36.88 9.37 15.84
C GLY A 41 -36.51 9.28 14.36
N VAL A 42 -37.15 10.07 13.49
CA VAL A 42 -36.83 10.12 12.06
C VAL A 42 -35.62 11.03 11.84
N TYR A 43 -34.62 10.52 11.11
CA TYR A 43 -33.41 11.27 10.78
C TYR A 43 -33.56 12.03 9.46
N TYR A 44 -33.06 13.27 9.45
CA TYR A 44 -33.11 14.19 8.32
C TYR A 44 -31.70 14.68 7.98
N GLU A 45 -31.26 14.46 6.74
CA GLU A 45 -29.94 14.86 6.23
C GLU A 45 -30.06 16.19 5.50
N TYR A 46 -29.32 17.20 5.96
CA TYR A 46 -29.26 18.53 5.37
C TYR A 46 -27.88 18.74 4.73
N PRO A 47 -27.79 18.77 3.39
CA PRO A 47 -26.53 19.07 2.71
C PRO A 47 -25.94 20.40 3.21
N TYR A 48 -24.65 20.39 3.53
CA TYR A 48 -24.00 21.47 4.27
C TYR A 48 -24.07 22.82 3.53
N GLU A 49 -23.70 22.85 2.25
CA GLU A 49 -23.67 24.08 1.44
C GLU A 49 -25.08 24.71 1.29
N PRO A 50 -26.14 23.99 0.84
CA PRO A 50 -27.49 24.53 0.82
C PRO A 50 -28.00 25.03 2.17
N LEU A 51 -27.65 24.33 3.26
CA LEU A 51 -28.05 24.74 4.60
C LEU A 51 -27.36 26.05 5.02
N LEU A 52 -26.07 26.21 4.69
CA LEU A 52 -25.30 27.43 4.92
C LEU A 52 -25.87 28.62 4.12
N ASP A 53 -26.22 28.41 2.86
CA ASP A 53 -26.90 29.42 2.04
C ASP A 53 -28.25 29.83 2.64
N SER A 54 -29.05 28.84 3.08
CA SER A 54 -30.33 29.13 3.74
C SER A 54 -30.15 29.88 5.05
N TYR A 55 -29.10 29.60 5.81
CA TYR A 55 -28.75 30.36 7.01
C TYR A 55 -28.38 31.80 6.68
N ALA A 56 -27.60 32.05 5.62
CA ALA A 56 -27.27 33.39 5.18
C ALA A 56 -28.53 34.20 4.81
N TYR A 57 -29.52 33.58 4.16
CA TYR A 57 -30.82 34.21 3.93
C TYR A 57 -31.55 34.55 5.23
N HIS A 58 -31.55 33.64 6.20
CA HIS A 58 -32.15 33.89 7.52
C HIS A 58 -31.53 35.10 8.21
N CYS A 59 -30.20 35.25 8.17
CA CYS A 59 -29.50 36.40 8.74
C CYS A 59 -29.83 37.75 8.08
N LEU A 60 -30.31 37.71 6.84
CA LEU A 60 -30.70 38.88 6.05
C LEU A 60 -32.21 39.13 6.08
N ASP A 61 -32.94 38.49 7.00
CA ASP A 61 -34.40 38.53 7.13
C ASP A 61 -35.16 38.08 5.85
N TYR A 62 -34.53 37.25 5.02
CA TYR A 62 -35.19 36.58 3.88
C TYR A 62 -35.80 35.23 4.30
N PRO A 63 -36.82 34.73 3.57
CA PRO A 63 -37.35 33.39 3.80
C PRO A 63 -36.26 32.31 3.69
N ALA A 64 -36.15 31.47 4.72
CA ALA A 64 -35.05 30.52 4.89
C ALA A 64 -35.58 29.13 5.30
N SER A 65 -36.55 28.62 4.53
CA SER A 65 -37.31 27.41 4.87
C SER A 65 -36.45 26.18 5.24
N LEU A 66 -35.29 26.01 4.59
CA LEU A 66 -34.39 24.88 4.86
C LEU A 66 -33.72 25.02 6.23
N PHE A 67 -33.23 26.22 6.56
CA PHE A 67 -32.65 26.52 7.87
C PHE A 67 -33.71 26.49 8.98
N ASP A 68 -34.90 27.04 8.72
CA ASP A 68 -36.00 27.03 9.69
C ASP A 68 -36.46 25.59 10.01
N ASP A 69 -36.54 24.73 8.99
CA ASP A 69 -36.86 23.31 9.16
C ASP A 69 -35.75 22.55 9.92
N TYR A 70 -34.48 22.83 9.62
CA TYR A 70 -33.32 22.31 10.36
C TYR A 70 -33.41 22.68 11.86
N MET A 71 -33.64 23.95 12.18
CA MET A 71 -33.71 24.47 13.54
C MET A 71 -34.90 23.94 14.35
N SER A 72 -35.93 23.41 13.68
CA SER A 72 -37.10 22.81 14.34
C SER A 72 -36.82 21.43 14.96
N LYS A 73 -35.68 20.81 14.64
CA LYS A 73 -35.29 19.44 15.03
C LYS A 73 -34.02 19.44 15.88
N GLY A 74 -33.74 18.32 16.56
CA GLY A 74 -32.53 18.18 17.37
C GLY A 74 -31.34 17.74 16.53
N MET A 75 -30.16 18.35 16.69
CA MET A 75 -28.93 17.89 16.04
C MET A 75 -28.55 16.50 16.56
N ALA A 76 -28.19 15.58 15.64
CA ALA A 76 -27.92 14.19 15.97
C ALA A 76 -26.54 13.72 15.50
N MET A 77 -26.12 14.03 14.27
CA MET A 77 -24.88 13.52 13.68
C MET A 77 -24.30 14.46 12.62
N PHE A 78 -23.02 14.29 12.33
CA PHE A 78 -22.35 14.84 11.14
C PHE A 78 -22.22 13.75 10.08
N LEU A 79 -22.32 14.09 8.78
CA LEU A 79 -21.91 13.20 7.70
C LEU A 79 -20.53 13.60 7.21
N ASP A 80 -19.52 12.76 7.46
CA ASP A 80 -18.15 12.92 6.99
C ASP A 80 -17.93 12.14 5.68
N ASP A 81 -17.22 12.73 4.72
CA ASP A 81 -16.95 12.13 3.40
C ASP A 81 -16.05 10.88 3.46
N LYS A 82 -15.29 10.70 4.55
CA LYS A 82 -14.40 9.57 4.75
C LYS A 82 -14.98 8.54 5.72
N ASN A 83 -15.53 8.99 6.84
CA ASN A 83 -15.95 8.13 7.95
C ASN A 83 -17.48 7.89 8.01
N GLY A 84 -18.29 8.60 7.21
CA GLY A 84 -19.75 8.48 7.21
C GLY A 84 -20.39 9.21 8.39
N TYR A 85 -21.45 8.64 8.97
CA TYR A 85 -22.19 9.29 10.06
C TYR A 85 -21.43 9.24 11.38
N VAL A 86 -21.14 10.42 11.94
CA VAL A 86 -20.39 10.62 13.20
C VAL A 86 -21.32 11.19 14.27
N ASP A 87 -21.28 10.62 15.46
CA ASP A 87 -22.09 11.01 16.64
C ASP A 87 -21.82 12.46 17.06
N TYR A 88 -22.88 13.28 17.12
CA TYR A 88 -22.77 14.70 17.49
C TYR A 88 -22.36 14.90 18.96
N GLU A 89 -22.90 14.10 19.88
CA GLU A 89 -22.62 14.23 21.31
C GLU A 89 -21.16 13.86 21.62
N ALA A 90 -20.62 12.84 20.95
CA ALA A 90 -19.21 12.48 21.08
C ALA A 90 -18.27 13.57 20.56
N ALA A 91 -18.61 14.23 19.46
CA ALA A 91 -17.85 15.38 18.96
C ALA A 91 -17.91 16.57 19.94
N LEU A 92 -19.07 16.82 20.57
CA LEU A 92 -19.23 17.83 21.62
C LEU A 92 -18.38 17.51 22.86
N ASP A 93 -18.35 16.25 23.30
CA ASP A 93 -17.55 15.81 24.43
C ASP A 93 -16.04 15.98 24.16
N GLU A 94 -15.59 15.68 22.94
CA GLU A 94 -14.19 15.91 22.54
C GLU A 94 -13.88 17.41 22.47
N TYR A 95 -14.78 18.22 21.92
CA TYR A 95 -14.65 19.69 21.94
C TYR A 95 -14.51 20.24 23.37
N ALA A 96 -15.37 19.80 24.29
CA ALA A 96 -15.30 20.20 25.69
C ALA A 96 -13.98 19.75 26.34
N THR A 97 -13.51 18.55 26.01
CA THR A 97 -12.22 18.01 26.47
C THR A 97 -11.04 18.84 25.97
N CYS A 98 -11.04 19.26 24.70
CA CYS A 98 -10.02 20.15 24.14
C CYS A 98 -9.98 21.50 24.88
N ILE A 99 -11.15 22.12 25.14
CA ILE A 99 -11.23 23.38 25.89
C ILE A 99 -10.63 23.24 27.28
N VAL A 100 -11.02 22.20 28.03
CA VAL A 100 -10.52 21.97 29.40
C VAL A 100 -9.00 21.75 29.40
N LYS A 101 -8.45 21.14 28.35
CA LYS A 101 -7.01 20.90 28.17
C LYS A 101 -6.26 22.09 27.56
N GLY A 102 -6.93 23.21 27.26
CA GLY A 102 -6.33 24.37 26.60
C GLY A 102 -5.82 24.09 25.18
N LYS A 103 -6.40 23.10 24.49
CA LYS A 103 -6.04 22.70 23.12
C LYS A 103 -7.08 23.21 22.12
N PRO A 104 -6.68 23.55 20.88
CA PRO A 104 -7.63 23.82 19.81
C PRO A 104 -8.37 22.53 19.44
N PHE A 105 -9.66 22.64 19.15
CA PHE A 105 -10.47 21.56 18.56
C PHE A 105 -10.67 21.81 17.07
N ASN A 106 -10.55 20.77 16.27
CA ASN A 106 -10.84 20.80 14.84
C ASN A 106 -11.85 19.69 14.53
N LEU A 107 -13.07 20.10 14.16
CA LEU A 107 -14.17 19.18 13.88
C LEU A 107 -13.83 18.22 12.75
N ASP A 108 -13.34 18.73 11.62
CA ASP A 108 -12.99 17.92 10.45
C ASP A 108 -11.86 16.92 10.74
N ALA A 109 -10.89 17.32 11.56
CA ALA A 109 -9.81 16.42 11.97
C ALA A 109 -10.33 15.30 12.88
N TYR A 110 -11.30 15.61 13.74
CA TYR A 110 -11.97 14.62 14.57
C TYR A 110 -12.84 13.69 13.74
N THR A 111 -13.78 14.22 12.93
CA THR A 111 -14.76 13.42 12.18
C THR A 111 -14.12 12.50 11.16
N SER A 112 -13.04 12.92 10.49
CA SER A 112 -12.28 12.07 9.54
C SER A 112 -11.19 11.21 10.21
N GLY A 113 -11.02 11.37 11.52
CA GLY A 113 -9.97 10.74 12.33
C GLY A 113 -10.34 9.32 12.80
N PRO A 114 -9.35 8.55 13.29
CA PRO A 114 -9.59 7.20 13.80
C PRO A 114 -10.44 7.15 15.07
N ASP A 115 -10.47 8.26 15.83
CA ASP A 115 -11.14 8.42 17.12
C ASP A 115 -12.61 8.88 16.98
N ALA A 116 -13.09 9.13 15.75
CA ALA A 116 -14.48 9.47 15.49
C ALA A 116 -15.40 8.34 15.96
N LYS A 117 -16.44 8.70 16.72
CA LYS A 117 -17.50 7.75 17.10
C LYS A 117 -18.51 7.63 15.97
N LEU A 118 -18.44 6.54 15.21
CA LEU A 118 -19.34 6.28 14.09
C LEU A 118 -20.70 5.75 14.56
N VAL A 119 -21.76 6.11 13.84
CA VAL A 119 -23.14 5.66 14.09
C VAL A 119 -23.70 5.03 12.83
N TYR A 120 -24.29 3.85 12.94
CA TYR A 120 -25.06 3.30 11.83
C TYR A 120 -26.47 3.88 11.81
N VAL A 121 -26.83 4.48 10.68
CA VAL A 121 -28.18 5.00 10.41
C VAL A 121 -28.73 4.21 9.22
N PRO A 122 -29.81 3.43 9.37
CA PRO A 122 -30.33 2.60 8.29
C PRO A 122 -31.07 3.43 7.23
N LYS A 123 -31.62 4.58 7.64
CA LYS A 123 -32.44 5.42 6.77
C LYS A 123 -32.41 6.87 7.22
N VAL A 124 -32.30 7.77 6.25
CA VAL A 124 -32.46 9.21 6.43
C VAL A 124 -33.43 9.77 5.40
N LYS A 125 -34.00 10.94 5.69
CA LYS A 125 -34.69 11.78 4.70
C LYS A 125 -33.76 12.92 4.30
N VAL A 126 -33.28 12.91 3.06
CA VAL A 126 -32.50 14.03 2.52
C VAL A 126 -33.44 15.19 2.28
N VAL A 127 -33.14 16.34 2.87
CA VAL A 127 -33.95 17.56 2.78
C VAL A 127 -33.29 18.52 1.80
N THR A 128 -33.96 18.79 0.68
CA THR A 128 -33.55 19.80 -0.30
C THR A 128 -34.62 20.88 -0.42
N TYR A 129 -34.24 22.05 -0.97
CA TYR A 129 -35.16 23.13 -1.27
C TYR A 129 -35.20 23.35 -2.77
N GLU A 130 -36.33 23.01 -3.38
CA GLU A 130 -36.52 23.02 -4.83
C GLU A 130 -37.84 23.71 -5.16
N ASN A 131 -37.84 24.57 -6.19
CA ASN A 131 -39.05 25.26 -6.68
C ASN A 131 -39.85 25.99 -5.58
N GLY A 132 -39.17 26.54 -4.58
CA GLY A 132 -39.80 27.29 -3.49
C GLY A 132 -40.41 26.43 -2.37
N GLN A 133 -40.13 25.12 -2.33
CA GLN A 133 -40.65 24.20 -1.32
C GLN A 133 -39.59 23.21 -0.85
N LEU A 134 -39.78 22.66 0.35
CA LEU A 134 -38.94 21.58 0.86
C LEU A 134 -39.33 20.25 0.22
N VAL A 135 -38.33 19.50 -0.23
CA VAL A 135 -38.45 18.14 -0.76
C VAL A 135 -37.76 17.18 0.20
N TYR A 136 -38.42 16.05 0.47
CA TYR A 136 -37.93 15.02 1.38
C TYR A 136 -37.77 13.70 0.62
N THR A 137 -36.53 13.29 0.40
CA THR A 137 -36.21 12.07 -0.35
C THR A 137 -35.72 10.99 0.61
N ASP A 138 -36.36 9.82 0.59
CA ASP A 138 -35.91 8.68 1.37
C ASP A 138 -34.56 8.16 0.82
N LYS A 139 -33.59 7.98 1.72
CA LYS A 139 -32.27 7.42 1.43
C LYS A 139 -32.03 6.25 2.40
N ASP A 140 -32.14 5.04 1.87
CA ASP A 140 -31.79 3.81 2.58
C ASP A 140 -30.26 3.63 2.53
N ILE A 141 -29.68 3.25 3.65
CA ILE A 141 -28.23 3.11 3.83
C ILE A 141 -27.97 1.65 4.16
N ALA A 142 -27.17 0.98 3.33
CA ALA A 142 -26.85 -0.43 3.52
C ALA A 142 -26.06 -0.64 4.83
N HIS A 143 -26.37 -1.72 5.54
CA HIS A 143 -25.67 -2.05 6.78
C HIS A 143 -24.19 -2.33 6.49
N PRO A 144 -23.22 -1.72 7.18
CA PRO A 144 -21.79 -1.89 6.88
C PRO A 144 -21.32 -3.36 6.89
N LEU A 145 -21.87 -4.17 7.80
CA LEU A 145 -21.63 -5.61 7.85
C LEU A 145 -22.23 -6.37 6.65
N GLU A 146 -23.39 -5.96 6.14
CA GLU A 146 -23.99 -6.57 4.94
C GLU A 146 -23.16 -6.25 3.70
N VAL A 147 -22.68 -4.99 3.59
CA VAL A 147 -21.75 -4.58 2.53
C VAL A 147 -20.45 -5.37 2.62
N ALA A 148 -19.86 -5.50 3.80
CA ALA A 148 -18.63 -6.27 3.98
C ALA A 148 -18.83 -7.75 3.61
N LEU A 149 -19.94 -8.37 4.04
CA LEU A 149 -20.27 -9.75 3.68
C LEU A 149 -20.47 -9.90 2.18
N TYR A 150 -21.15 -8.95 1.54
CA TYR A 150 -21.35 -8.94 0.10
C TYR A 150 -20.01 -8.84 -0.65
N ASP A 151 -19.15 -7.88 -0.29
CA ASP A 151 -17.83 -7.70 -0.91
C ASP A 151 -16.98 -8.98 -0.81
N ILE A 152 -17.01 -9.65 0.35
CA ILE A 152 -16.33 -10.92 0.60
C ILE A 152 -16.91 -12.07 -0.24
N ASN A 153 -18.24 -12.19 -0.26
CA ASN A 153 -18.92 -13.26 -1.00
C ASN A 153 -18.81 -13.09 -2.52
N THR A 154 -18.65 -11.86 -3.00
CA THR A 154 -18.54 -11.53 -4.42
C THR A 154 -17.11 -11.33 -4.91
N ALA A 155 -16.10 -11.38 -4.03
CA ALA A 155 -14.71 -11.28 -4.42
C ALA A 155 -14.35 -12.29 -5.51
N ALA A 156 -13.76 -11.82 -6.62
CA ALA A 156 -13.52 -12.62 -7.81
C ALA A 156 -12.39 -13.64 -7.63
N ASP A 157 -11.41 -13.31 -6.81
CA ASP A 157 -10.23 -14.12 -6.51
C ASP A 157 -9.74 -13.86 -5.07
N ALA A 158 -8.71 -14.61 -4.65
CA ALA A 158 -8.12 -14.46 -3.32
C ALA A 158 -7.50 -13.07 -3.08
N ILE A 159 -7.02 -12.39 -4.12
CA ILE A 159 -6.42 -11.06 -4.00
C ILE A 159 -7.51 -10.03 -3.71
N ALA A 160 -8.61 -10.06 -4.47
CA ALA A 160 -9.79 -9.23 -4.21
C ALA A 160 -10.37 -9.51 -2.81
N LEU A 161 -10.42 -10.78 -2.41
CA LEU A 161 -10.87 -11.18 -1.08
C LEU A 161 -9.97 -10.61 0.01
N ARG A 162 -8.65 -10.67 -0.15
CA ARG A 162 -7.69 -10.07 0.79
C ARG A 162 -7.95 -8.58 0.98
N LEU A 163 -8.10 -7.85 -0.12
CA LEU A 163 -8.37 -6.42 -0.08
C LEU A 163 -9.71 -6.11 0.63
N ALA A 164 -10.74 -6.94 0.43
CA ALA A 164 -12.00 -6.80 1.15
C ALA A 164 -11.84 -7.08 2.66
N LEU A 165 -11.14 -8.14 3.03
CA LEU A 165 -10.85 -8.49 4.43
C LEU A 165 -10.08 -7.37 5.13
N GLU A 166 -8.99 -6.88 4.53
CA GLU A 166 -8.16 -5.81 5.08
C GLU A 166 -8.93 -4.47 5.13
N GLY A 167 -9.61 -4.11 4.03
CA GLY A 167 -10.35 -2.85 3.92
C GLY A 167 -11.56 -2.76 4.85
N LYS A 168 -12.13 -3.90 5.25
CA LYS A 168 -13.29 -3.97 6.16
C LYS A 168 -12.94 -4.52 7.54
N ALA A 169 -11.66 -4.75 7.85
CA ALA A 169 -11.22 -5.38 9.10
C ALA A 169 -11.75 -4.67 10.35
N LYS A 170 -11.74 -3.33 10.39
CA LYS A 170 -12.27 -2.54 11.52
C LYS A 170 -13.80 -2.67 11.63
N VAL A 171 -14.51 -2.59 10.51
CA VAL A 171 -15.99 -2.70 10.47
C VAL A 171 -16.44 -4.07 10.92
N MET A 172 -15.73 -5.11 10.48
CA MET A 172 -16.00 -6.46 10.88
C MET A 172 -15.45 -6.75 12.28
N GLU A 173 -14.54 -5.96 12.85
CA GLU A 173 -13.79 -6.31 14.07
C GLU A 173 -13.03 -7.65 13.92
N LEU A 174 -12.22 -7.76 12.87
CA LEU A 174 -11.28 -8.87 12.70
C LEU A 174 -10.10 -8.71 13.67
N ASP A 175 -9.69 -9.80 14.32
CA ASP A 175 -8.39 -9.83 15.00
C ASP A 175 -7.28 -9.93 13.95
N THR A 176 -6.49 -8.87 13.82
CA THR A 176 -5.40 -8.79 12.83
C THR A 176 -4.02 -8.82 13.49
N SER A 177 -3.92 -9.13 14.78
CA SER A 177 -2.67 -9.07 15.54
C SER A 177 -1.57 -9.94 14.92
N LEU A 178 -1.83 -11.25 14.74
CA LEU A 178 -0.93 -12.18 14.05
C LEU A 178 -0.88 -11.93 12.55
N TYR A 179 -2.01 -11.64 11.92
CA TYR A 179 -2.06 -11.36 10.48
C TYR A 179 -1.10 -10.23 10.07
N ASN A 180 -0.96 -9.20 10.91
CA ASN A 180 -0.08 -8.06 10.64
C ASN A 180 1.41 -8.37 10.76
N THR A 181 1.80 -9.53 11.32
CA THR A 181 3.20 -9.97 11.37
C THR A 181 3.59 -10.85 10.17
N LEU A 182 2.62 -11.24 9.33
CA LEU A 182 2.84 -12.10 8.17
C LEU A 182 3.50 -11.34 6.99
N THR A 183 4.25 -12.07 6.16
CA THR A 183 4.72 -11.59 4.85
C THR A 183 3.53 -11.37 3.91
N PHE A 184 3.72 -10.62 2.82
CA PHE A 184 2.65 -10.39 1.84
C PHE A 184 2.22 -11.70 1.17
N ALA A 185 3.17 -12.59 0.86
CA ALA A 185 2.89 -13.94 0.35
C ALA A 185 2.09 -14.78 1.36
N ALA A 186 2.44 -14.74 2.65
CA ALA A 186 1.67 -15.44 3.69
C ALA A 186 0.26 -14.86 3.87
N LYS A 187 0.09 -13.53 3.76
CA LYS A 187 -1.24 -12.90 3.73
C LYS A 187 -2.08 -13.33 2.54
N ASN A 188 -1.45 -13.57 1.39
CA ASN A 188 -2.13 -14.18 0.23
C ASN A 188 -2.54 -15.61 0.52
N ALA A 189 -1.67 -16.42 1.13
CA ALA A 189 -2.00 -17.80 1.51
C ALA A 189 -3.18 -17.87 2.49
N VAL A 190 -3.27 -16.93 3.45
CA VAL A 190 -4.46 -16.78 4.32
C VAL A 190 -5.70 -16.51 3.48
N ALA A 191 -5.64 -15.52 2.59
CA ALA A 191 -6.79 -15.17 1.75
C ALA A 191 -7.19 -16.29 0.79
N GLU A 192 -6.24 -17.05 0.24
CA GLU A 192 -6.50 -18.24 -0.57
C GLU A 192 -7.23 -19.31 0.23
N GLY A 193 -6.80 -19.58 1.46
CA GLY A 193 -7.49 -20.50 2.38
C GLY A 193 -8.93 -20.06 2.65
N VAL A 194 -9.14 -18.77 2.97
CA VAL A 194 -10.48 -18.21 3.20
C VAL A 194 -11.32 -18.31 1.92
N PHE A 195 -10.74 -18.02 0.75
CA PHE A 195 -11.41 -18.06 -0.54
C PHE A 195 -11.88 -19.48 -0.89
N LEU A 196 -11.05 -20.49 -0.64
CA LEU A 196 -11.41 -21.89 -0.84
C LEU A 196 -12.54 -22.32 0.10
N ARG A 197 -12.47 -21.89 1.37
CA ARG A 197 -13.46 -22.25 2.40
C ARG A 197 -14.77 -21.48 2.31
N ARG A 198 -14.77 -20.33 1.62
CA ARG A 198 -15.97 -19.56 1.31
C ARG A 198 -16.98 -20.38 0.50
N GLY A 199 -16.50 -21.18 -0.46
CA GLY A 199 -17.37 -21.85 -1.43
C GLY A 199 -18.32 -20.85 -2.12
N GLU A 200 -19.62 -21.12 -2.06
CA GLU A 200 -20.69 -20.27 -2.61
C GLU A 200 -20.93 -18.97 -1.82
N GLY A 201 -20.39 -18.86 -0.60
CA GLY A 201 -20.53 -17.69 0.25
C GLY A 201 -20.64 -18.06 1.73
N PHE A 202 -20.21 -17.13 2.58
CA PHE A 202 -20.45 -17.19 4.01
C PHE A 202 -21.87 -16.73 4.35
N PRO A 203 -22.53 -17.36 5.34
CA PRO A 203 -23.88 -16.98 5.75
C PRO A 203 -23.91 -15.69 6.58
N ASP A 204 -22.81 -15.38 7.30
CA ASP A 204 -22.70 -14.23 8.18
C ASP A 204 -21.23 -13.85 8.44
N ILE A 205 -21.02 -12.67 9.03
CA ILE A 205 -19.70 -12.16 9.40
C ILE A 205 -19.03 -13.02 10.50
N VAL A 206 -19.80 -13.72 11.33
CA VAL A 206 -19.24 -14.60 12.37
C VAL A 206 -18.48 -15.77 11.73
N SER A 207 -19.05 -16.34 10.67
CA SER A 207 -18.44 -17.40 9.87
C SER A 207 -17.17 -16.91 9.17
N VAL A 208 -17.21 -15.70 8.60
CA VAL A 208 -16.02 -15.04 8.01
C VAL A 208 -14.90 -14.91 9.05
N LYS A 209 -15.21 -14.38 10.23
CA LYS A 209 -14.24 -14.19 11.33
C LYS A 209 -13.59 -15.51 11.74
N ALA A 210 -14.39 -16.54 11.95
CA ALA A 210 -13.91 -17.84 12.38
C ALA A 210 -12.95 -18.44 11.35
N VAL A 211 -13.35 -18.45 10.07
CA VAL A 211 -12.51 -18.97 8.98
C VAL A 211 -11.25 -18.13 8.81
N PHE A 212 -11.34 -16.80 8.88
CA PHE A 212 -10.17 -15.94 8.82
C PHE A 212 -9.17 -16.24 9.94
N ALA A 213 -9.62 -16.31 11.19
CA ALA A 213 -8.76 -16.61 12.33
C ALA A 213 -8.07 -17.98 12.19
N GLU A 214 -8.84 -19.02 11.80
CA GLU A 214 -8.28 -20.36 11.58
C GLU A 214 -7.22 -20.39 10.47
N GLU A 215 -7.41 -19.66 9.37
CA GLU A 215 -6.41 -19.59 8.30
C GLU A 215 -5.18 -18.76 8.71
N VAL A 216 -5.35 -17.71 9.51
CA VAL A 216 -4.24 -16.95 10.10
C VAL A 216 -3.40 -17.86 11.00
N ASP A 217 -4.04 -18.61 11.90
CA ASP A 217 -3.35 -19.53 12.81
C ASP A 217 -2.62 -20.64 12.03
N ARG A 218 -3.26 -21.20 11.00
CA ARG A 218 -2.68 -22.23 10.14
C ARG A 218 -1.40 -21.73 9.45
N VAL A 219 -1.46 -20.58 8.78
CA VAL A 219 -0.31 -20.02 8.05
C VAL A 219 0.78 -19.57 9.02
N THR A 220 0.41 -19.03 10.18
CA THR A 220 1.40 -18.66 11.22
C THR A 220 2.16 -19.90 11.71
N ALA A 221 1.45 -20.98 12.02
CA ALA A 221 2.07 -22.24 12.45
C ALA A 221 2.98 -22.85 11.36
N GLU A 222 2.61 -22.72 10.09
CA GLU A 222 3.43 -23.14 8.96
C GLU A 222 4.74 -22.35 8.89
N LEU A 223 4.68 -21.01 9.01
CA LEU A 223 5.87 -20.16 9.04
C LEU A 223 6.76 -20.43 10.25
N ASP A 224 6.18 -20.67 11.42
CA ASP A 224 6.94 -21.01 12.64
C ASP A 224 7.69 -22.34 12.48
N ALA A 225 7.06 -23.32 11.83
CA ALA A 225 7.71 -24.60 11.52
C ALA A 225 8.87 -24.44 10.51
N ILE A 226 8.69 -23.59 9.49
CA ILE A 226 9.74 -23.24 8.52
C ILE A 226 10.91 -22.56 9.24
N LEU A 227 10.63 -21.53 10.05
CA LEU A 227 11.66 -20.81 10.81
C LEU A 227 12.40 -21.73 11.78
N THR A 228 11.69 -22.61 12.47
CA THR A 228 12.29 -23.61 13.37
C THR A 228 13.24 -24.52 12.60
N SER A 229 12.84 -24.99 11.42
CA SER A 229 13.68 -25.85 10.58
C SER A 229 14.92 -25.12 10.07
N ILE A 230 14.77 -23.86 9.64
CA ILE A 230 15.88 -23.00 9.19
C ILE A 230 16.90 -22.79 10.34
N ASN A 231 16.42 -22.44 11.53
CA ASN A 231 17.26 -22.23 12.70
C ASN A 231 17.94 -23.50 13.22
N ALA A 232 17.41 -24.67 12.87
CA ALA A 232 17.98 -25.96 13.23
C ALA A 232 18.99 -26.51 12.20
N ALA A 233 19.12 -25.89 11.03
CA ALA A 233 20.06 -26.33 10.01
C ALA A 233 21.50 -26.31 10.55
N SER A 234 22.21 -27.43 10.40
CA SER A 234 23.57 -27.60 10.93
C SER A 234 24.68 -27.34 9.90
N SER A 235 24.29 -27.14 8.64
CA SER A 235 25.19 -26.82 7.54
C SER A 235 24.48 -26.02 6.44
N VAL A 236 25.26 -25.40 5.57
CA VAL A 236 24.76 -24.72 4.36
C VAL A 236 24.01 -25.69 3.44
N ASP A 237 24.46 -26.94 3.35
CA ASP A 237 23.82 -27.99 2.54
C ASP A 237 22.43 -28.36 3.05
N GLU A 238 22.21 -28.32 4.37
CA GLU A 238 20.89 -28.51 4.99
C GLU A 238 20.01 -27.26 4.89
N LEU A 239 20.60 -26.07 5.02
CA LEU A 239 19.88 -24.79 4.95
C LEU A 239 19.35 -24.50 3.54
N SER A 240 20.14 -24.82 2.51
CA SER A 240 19.85 -24.50 1.11
C SER A 240 18.46 -24.96 0.64
N PRO A 241 18.08 -26.25 0.72
CA PRO A 241 16.75 -26.69 0.29
C PRO A 241 15.64 -26.05 1.12
N LEU A 242 15.83 -25.81 2.43
CA LEU A 242 14.83 -25.15 3.26
C LEU A 242 14.52 -23.73 2.77
N LEU A 243 15.54 -22.98 2.35
CA LEU A 243 15.35 -21.64 1.79
C LEU A 243 14.72 -21.70 0.40
N LEU A 244 15.19 -22.58 -0.47
CA LEU A 244 14.72 -22.64 -1.86
C LEU A 244 13.28 -23.17 -1.96
N ASP A 245 12.93 -24.22 -1.22
CA ASP A 245 11.59 -24.82 -1.25
C ASP A 245 10.53 -23.89 -0.65
N ASN A 246 10.91 -23.10 0.36
CA ASN A 246 10.03 -22.12 1.00
C ASN A 246 10.20 -20.70 0.45
N GLY A 247 11.02 -20.51 -0.59
CA GLY A 247 11.34 -19.19 -1.12
C GLY A 247 10.13 -18.34 -1.52
N PRO A 248 9.08 -18.91 -2.15
CA PRO A 248 7.87 -18.16 -2.49
C PRO A 248 7.14 -17.57 -1.29
N ILE A 249 6.94 -18.35 -0.21
CA ILE A 249 6.20 -17.88 0.98
C ILE A 249 7.04 -16.93 1.85
N LEU A 250 8.36 -17.11 1.81
CA LEU A 250 9.35 -16.23 2.46
C LEU A 250 9.69 -14.98 1.65
N GLU A 251 9.24 -14.87 0.40
CA GLU A 251 9.55 -13.75 -0.53
C GLU A 251 11.06 -13.60 -0.80
N LEU A 252 11.74 -14.73 -0.98
CA LEU A 252 13.14 -14.73 -1.34
C LEU A 252 13.31 -14.35 -2.81
N GLU A 253 14.33 -13.55 -3.10
CA GLU A 253 14.72 -13.11 -4.45
C GLU A 253 15.40 -14.26 -5.22
N LEU A 254 14.67 -15.36 -5.42
CA LEU A 254 15.18 -16.57 -6.05
C LEU A 254 15.57 -16.36 -7.52
N ASP A 255 14.86 -15.48 -8.22
CA ASP A 255 15.19 -15.10 -9.60
C ASP A 255 16.56 -14.41 -9.64
N CYS A 256 16.82 -13.46 -8.73
CA CYS A 256 18.14 -12.83 -8.61
C CYS A 256 19.21 -13.83 -8.14
N TYR A 257 18.88 -14.71 -7.20
CA TYR A 257 19.79 -15.77 -6.77
C TYR A 257 20.20 -16.69 -7.92
N SER A 258 19.28 -17.01 -8.84
CA SER A 258 19.57 -17.82 -10.03
C SER A 258 20.54 -17.16 -11.02
N MET A 259 20.69 -15.83 -10.95
CA MET A 259 21.69 -15.07 -11.72
C MET A 259 23.10 -15.18 -11.13
N ILE A 260 23.23 -15.64 -9.87
CA ILE A 260 24.53 -15.85 -9.25
C ILE A 260 25.19 -17.07 -9.89
N ILE A 261 26.43 -16.92 -10.33
CA ILE A 261 27.19 -18.05 -10.89
C ILE A 261 27.35 -19.16 -9.83
N SER A 262 27.32 -20.41 -10.27
CA SER A 262 27.32 -21.57 -9.37
C SER A 262 28.53 -21.63 -8.42
N THR A 263 29.67 -21.06 -8.80
CA THR A 263 30.86 -20.99 -7.93
C THR A 263 30.72 -19.99 -6.78
N ARG A 264 29.67 -19.15 -6.77
CA ARG A 264 29.46 -18.06 -5.81
C ARG A 264 28.11 -18.13 -5.11
N SER A 265 27.19 -18.96 -5.58
CA SER A 265 25.88 -19.14 -4.93
C SER A 265 26.03 -19.61 -3.48
N MET A 266 27.04 -20.44 -3.20
CA MET A 266 27.39 -20.85 -1.83
C MET A 266 27.76 -19.68 -0.92
N TRP A 267 28.35 -18.59 -1.43
CA TRP A 267 28.70 -17.43 -0.61
C TRP A 267 27.48 -16.66 -0.11
N ALA A 268 26.43 -16.56 -0.92
CA ALA A 268 25.17 -15.96 -0.48
C ALA A 268 24.55 -16.83 0.62
N LEU A 269 24.52 -18.16 0.43
CA LEU A 269 23.96 -19.08 1.42
C LEU A 269 24.79 -19.15 2.72
N SER A 270 26.12 -19.09 2.65
CA SER A 270 26.98 -19.04 3.83
C SER A 270 26.72 -17.80 4.68
N GLN A 271 26.51 -16.63 4.06
CA GLN A 271 26.16 -15.41 4.81
C GLN A 271 24.86 -15.56 5.59
N VAL A 272 23.86 -16.24 5.02
CA VAL A 272 22.60 -16.54 5.70
C VAL A 272 22.81 -17.53 6.83
N PHE A 273 23.58 -18.60 6.59
CA PHE A 273 23.91 -19.61 7.60
C PHE A 273 24.66 -19.02 8.80
N ASP A 274 25.64 -18.15 8.55
CA ASP A 274 26.43 -17.48 9.59
C ASP A 274 25.59 -16.48 10.42
N SER A 275 24.39 -16.13 9.95
CA SER A 275 23.45 -15.23 10.65
C SER A 275 22.43 -15.96 11.52
N LEU A 276 22.44 -17.30 11.55
CA LEU A 276 21.55 -18.07 12.42
C LEU A 276 21.87 -17.84 13.91
N PRO A 277 20.86 -17.85 14.80
CA PRO A 277 19.43 -18.03 14.54
C PRO A 277 18.71 -16.70 14.21
N PHE A 278 17.59 -16.80 13.50
CA PHE A 278 16.68 -15.69 13.20
C PHE A 278 15.48 -15.67 14.13
N ASP A 279 15.05 -14.47 14.53
CA ASP A 279 13.85 -14.27 15.36
C ASP A 279 12.54 -14.26 14.55
N SER A 280 12.60 -14.17 13.22
CA SER A 280 11.42 -14.15 12.35
C SER A 280 11.76 -14.55 10.92
N VAL A 281 10.75 -14.99 10.15
CA VAL A 281 10.87 -15.24 8.71
C VAL A 281 11.18 -13.97 7.90
N ILE A 282 10.80 -12.80 8.40
CA ILE A 282 11.15 -11.50 7.78
C ILE A 282 12.66 -11.27 7.87
N ALA A 283 13.28 -11.60 9.01
CA ALA A 283 14.72 -11.52 9.17
C ALA A 283 15.47 -12.50 8.25
N VAL A 284 14.93 -13.70 8.04
CA VAL A 284 15.45 -14.67 7.06
C VAL A 284 15.42 -14.05 5.65
N ARG A 285 14.27 -13.53 5.23
CA ARG A 285 14.08 -12.88 3.93
C ARG A 285 15.08 -11.76 3.71
N ASP A 286 15.14 -10.83 4.66
CA ASP A 286 16.00 -9.66 4.54
C ASP A 286 17.48 -10.06 4.51
N CYS A 287 17.89 -11.04 5.30
CA CYS A 287 19.25 -11.58 5.27
C CYS A 287 19.58 -12.21 3.90
N PHE A 288 18.73 -13.10 3.40
CA PHE A 288 18.92 -13.76 2.11
C PHE A 288 18.97 -12.76 0.96
N ASN A 289 17.99 -11.86 0.86
CA ASN A 289 17.90 -10.89 -0.22
C ASN A 289 19.10 -9.93 -0.21
N ASN A 290 19.57 -9.52 0.97
CA ASN A 290 20.78 -8.72 1.10
C ASN A 290 22.06 -9.49 0.71
N ALA A 291 22.16 -10.77 1.09
CA ALA A 291 23.28 -11.62 0.71
C ALA A 291 23.34 -11.84 -0.81
N VAL A 292 22.18 -12.07 -1.45
CA VAL A 292 22.05 -12.16 -2.91
C VAL A 292 22.47 -10.86 -3.58
N ALA A 293 21.92 -9.73 -3.14
CA ALA A 293 22.24 -8.41 -3.70
C ALA A 293 23.73 -8.05 -3.51
N GLY A 294 24.30 -8.34 -2.34
CA GLY A 294 25.71 -8.13 -2.05
C GLY A 294 26.59 -8.99 -2.95
N THR A 295 26.22 -10.25 -3.15
CA THR A 295 26.96 -11.18 -4.02
C THR A 295 26.92 -10.73 -5.48
N LEU A 296 25.76 -10.33 -6.00
CA LEU A 296 25.63 -9.84 -7.38
C LEU A 296 26.43 -8.55 -7.64
N LYS A 297 26.53 -7.66 -6.65
CA LYS A 297 27.37 -6.45 -6.74
C LYS A 297 28.87 -6.76 -6.69
N SER A 298 29.25 -7.93 -6.17
CA SER A 298 30.64 -8.23 -5.84
C SER A 298 31.51 -8.67 -7.03
N TYR A 299 30.92 -8.97 -8.19
CA TYR A 299 31.71 -9.48 -9.32
C TYR A 299 31.18 -9.06 -10.70
N VAL A 300 32.11 -9.03 -11.67
CA VAL A 300 31.79 -8.99 -13.11
C VAL A 300 32.36 -10.24 -13.78
N ILE A 301 31.54 -10.85 -14.63
CA ILE A 301 31.96 -11.96 -15.50
C ILE A 301 32.56 -11.36 -16.77
N VAL A 302 33.86 -11.57 -16.97
CA VAL A 302 34.52 -11.25 -18.24
C VAL A 302 34.66 -12.56 -19.02
N SER A 303 33.86 -12.69 -20.07
CA SER A 303 33.90 -13.86 -20.94
C SER A 303 34.85 -13.61 -22.11
N TYR A 304 35.85 -14.48 -22.29
CA TYR A 304 36.73 -14.44 -23.45
C TYR A 304 36.27 -15.44 -24.49
N THR A 305 35.83 -14.91 -25.64
CA THR A 305 35.56 -15.72 -26.82
C THR A 305 36.82 -15.73 -27.69
N PRO A 306 37.51 -16.88 -27.85
CA PRO A 306 38.66 -16.96 -28.74
C PRO A 306 38.21 -16.83 -30.19
N TYR A 307 38.71 -15.82 -30.90
CA TYR A 307 38.56 -15.70 -32.34
C TYR A 307 39.75 -16.32 -33.05
N GLN A 308 39.51 -17.01 -34.17
CA GLN A 308 40.54 -17.61 -35.02
C GLN A 308 41.33 -16.57 -35.86
N HIS A 309 41.06 -15.29 -35.66
CA HIS A 309 41.62 -14.19 -36.41
C HIS A 309 42.35 -13.22 -35.48
N THR A 310 43.52 -12.74 -35.91
CA THR A 310 44.19 -11.61 -35.24
C THR A 310 43.42 -10.32 -35.50
N LEU A 311 43.62 -9.30 -34.66
CA LEU A 311 43.02 -7.98 -34.84
C LEU A 311 43.31 -7.40 -36.24
N THR A 312 44.54 -7.58 -36.74
CA THR A 312 44.93 -7.18 -38.11
C THR A 312 44.13 -7.92 -39.17
N GLN A 313 43.94 -9.24 -39.03
CA GLN A 313 43.14 -10.03 -39.98
C GLN A 313 41.67 -9.62 -39.97
N VAL A 314 41.09 -9.36 -38.79
CA VAL A 314 39.72 -8.83 -38.67
C VAL A 314 39.62 -7.47 -39.33
N LEU A 315 40.57 -6.57 -39.08
CA LEU A 315 40.62 -5.26 -39.72
C LEU A 315 40.72 -5.38 -41.24
N ASP A 316 41.58 -6.26 -41.77
CA ASP A 316 41.69 -6.51 -43.21
C ASP A 316 40.37 -7.00 -43.80
N ILE A 317 39.72 -7.98 -43.16
CA ILE A 317 38.41 -8.47 -43.55
C ILE A 317 37.40 -7.32 -43.58
N GLN A 318 37.33 -6.50 -42.54
CA GLN A 318 36.41 -5.36 -42.48
C GLN A 318 36.70 -4.35 -43.59
N MET A 319 37.97 -4.04 -43.86
CA MET A 319 38.35 -3.11 -44.93
C MET A 319 37.95 -3.60 -46.34
N THR A 320 37.86 -4.92 -46.57
CA THR A 320 37.30 -5.46 -47.83
C THR A 320 35.80 -5.23 -48.00
N ARG A 321 35.06 -4.98 -46.90
CA ARG A 321 33.62 -4.72 -46.90
C ARG A 321 33.24 -3.26 -47.15
N ASN A 322 34.23 -2.42 -47.49
CA ASN A 322 34.06 -1.00 -47.79
C ASN A 322 33.32 -0.20 -46.69
N PRO A 323 33.83 -0.22 -45.44
CA PRO A 323 33.20 0.46 -44.31
C PRO A 323 33.09 1.96 -44.58
N GLN A 324 32.01 2.58 -44.12
CA GLN A 324 31.71 3.99 -44.37
C GLN A 324 31.72 4.78 -43.06
N TRP A 325 32.12 6.05 -43.15
CA TRP A 325 31.96 7.03 -42.08
C TRP A 325 31.47 8.36 -42.65
N TYR A 326 30.85 9.17 -41.80
CA TYR A 326 30.33 10.46 -42.20
C TYR A 326 31.36 11.57 -41.94
N VAL A 327 31.71 12.33 -42.97
CA VAL A 327 32.60 13.48 -42.86
C VAL A 327 31.78 14.74 -43.09
N SER A 328 31.78 15.64 -42.09
CA SER A 328 31.03 16.90 -42.16
C SER A 328 31.44 17.72 -43.39
N GLY A 329 30.46 18.16 -44.18
CA GLY A 329 30.68 18.89 -45.43
C GLY A 329 31.05 18.04 -46.64
N VAL A 330 31.28 16.73 -46.49
CA VAL A 330 31.63 15.81 -47.59
C VAL A 330 30.60 14.68 -47.76
N GLY A 331 29.97 14.22 -46.68
CA GLY A 331 29.00 13.13 -46.69
C GLY A 331 29.60 11.77 -46.33
N TRP A 332 28.91 10.68 -46.70
CA TRP A 332 29.38 9.32 -46.46
C TRP A 332 30.55 8.98 -47.39
N THR A 333 31.66 8.60 -46.78
CA THR A 333 32.89 8.22 -47.49
C THR A 333 33.46 6.93 -46.92
N LYS A 334 34.38 6.30 -47.65
CA LYS A 334 35.10 5.12 -47.14
C LYS A 334 35.87 5.50 -45.88
N ALA A 335 35.66 4.75 -44.80
CA ALA A 335 36.32 4.97 -43.53
C ALA A 335 37.84 4.70 -43.67
N PRO A 336 38.70 5.59 -43.12
CA PRO A 336 40.11 5.31 -42.95
C PRO A 336 40.34 4.04 -42.15
N ARG A 337 41.45 3.36 -42.41
CA ARG A 337 41.78 2.09 -41.76
C ARG A 337 41.91 2.25 -40.24
N GLU A 338 42.47 3.37 -39.80
CA GLU A 338 42.66 3.74 -38.40
C GLU A 338 41.32 3.96 -37.69
N GLU A 339 40.33 4.51 -38.38
CA GLU A 339 38.99 4.69 -37.84
C GLU A 339 38.31 3.33 -37.64
N VAL A 340 38.42 2.44 -38.63
CA VAL A 340 37.86 1.09 -38.51
C VAL A 340 38.55 0.31 -37.39
N LEU A 341 39.88 0.44 -37.24
CA LEU A 341 40.64 -0.16 -36.14
C LEU A 341 40.06 0.22 -34.77
N ARG A 342 39.70 1.49 -34.57
CA ARG A 342 39.13 1.98 -33.30
C ARG A 342 37.88 1.20 -32.88
N TYR A 343 37.03 0.83 -33.82
CA TYR A 343 35.77 0.11 -33.53
C TYR A 343 35.91 -1.41 -33.50
N VAL A 344 36.98 -1.97 -34.05
CA VAL A 344 37.21 -3.43 -34.04
C VAL A 344 38.18 -3.87 -32.95
N ASP A 345 38.98 -2.97 -32.38
CA ASP A 345 39.87 -3.27 -31.25
C ASP A 345 39.05 -3.31 -29.93
N PRO A 346 38.88 -4.49 -29.31
CA PRO A 346 38.11 -4.62 -28.08
C PRO A 346 38.70 -3.81 -26.91
N ASN A 347 40.01 -3.54 -26.92
CA ASN A 347 40.67 -2.80 -25.84
C ASN A 347 40.14 -1.37 -25.70
N ASN A 348 39.56 -0.79 -26.75
CA ASN A 348 38.96 0.54 -26.69
C ASN A 348 37.63 0.59 -25.90
N PHE A 349 37.06 -0.58 -25.57
CA PHE A 349 35.77 -0.69 -24.90
C PHE A 349 35.86 -1.37 -23.53
N VAL A 350 37.02 -1.91 -23.16
CA VAL A 350 37.28 -2.39 -21.81
C VAL A 350 37.62 -1.20 -20.93
N LEU A 351 36.82 -0.99 -19.88
CA LEU A 351 37.08 0.06 -18.90
C LEU A 351 38.42 -0.22 -18.19
N ALA A 352 39.38 0.70 -18.32
CA ALA A 352 40.70 0.58 -17.71
C ALA A 352 40.64 0.51 -16.18
N ASP A 353 39.56 1.01 -15.59
CA ASP A 353 39.28 1.06 -14.17
C ASP A 353 38.17 0.09 -13.75
N LEU A 354 37.87 -0.95 -14.55
CA LEU A 354 36.84 -1.96 -14.21
C LEU A 354 37.02 -2.51 -12.78
N ALA A 355 38.27 -2.74 -12.36
CA ALA A 355 38.62 -3.22 -11.02
C ALA A 355 38.27 -2.24 -9.87
N ASN A 356 38.02 -0.96 -10.16
CA ASN A 356 37.57 0.01 -9.17
C ASN A 356 36.05 -0.04 -8.94
N TYR A 357 35.30 -0.68 -9.82
CA TYR A 357 33.84 -0.81 -9.74
C TYR A 357 33.38 -2.20 -9.28
N VAL A 358 34.30 -3.15 -9.12
CA VAL A 358 33.99 -4.53 -8.77
C VAL A 358 34.98 -5.03 -7.72
N SER A 359 34.50 -5.77 -6.72
CA SER A 359 35.39 -6.39 -5.73
C SER A 359 36.14 -7.60 -6.28
N GLU A 360 35.65 -8.23 -7.34
CA GLU A 360 36.27 -9.41 -7.95
C GLU A 360 36.00 -9.49 -9.46
N VAL A 361 37.00 -9.90 -10.24
CA VAL A 361 36.89 -10.13 -11.68
C VAL A 361 36.98 -11.63 -11.96
N ILE A 362 35.92 -12.19 -12.54
CA ILE A 362 35.87 -13.62 -12.87
C ILE A 362 36.02 -13.78 -14.37
N ILE A 363 37.13 -14.40 -14.78
CA ILE A 363 37.43 -14.66 -16.19
C ILE A 363 36.84 -16.02 -16.57
N SER A 364 35.80 -16.02 -17.40
CA SER A 364 35.25 -17.24 -18.00
C SER A 364 35.85 -17.44 -19.40
N THR A 365 36.47 -18.58 -19.63
CA THR A 365 37.00 -18.98 -20.95
C THR A 365 36.86 -20.48 -21.11
N ASN A 366 36.53 -20.92 -22.33
CA ASN A 366 36.49 -22.35 -22.68
C ASN A 366 37.88 -22.99 -22.63
N SER A 367 38.95 -22.19 -22.61
CA SER A 367 40.33 -22.62 -22.37
C SER A 367 41.14 -21.52 -21.68
N LEU A 368 41.54 -21.77 -20.42
CA LEU A 368 42.49 -20.93 -19.69
C LEU A 368 43.90 -21.16 -20.25
N HIS A 369 44.23 -20.53 -21.37
CA HIS A 369 45.63 -20.31 -21.72
C HIS A 369 46.14 -19.05 -21.01
N VAL A 370 46.14 -19.06 -19.68
CA VAL A 370 46.89 -18.08 -18.91
C VAL A 370 48.36 -18.40 -19.19
N ARG A 371 48.99 -17.65 -20.11
CA ARG A 371 50.42 -17.75 -20.31
C ARG A 371 51.10 -17.07 -19.12
N SER A 372 51.94 -17.79 -18.41
CA SER A 372 52.63 -17.31 -17.21
C SER A 372 53.79 -16.34 -17.48
N ILE A 373 54.11 -16.01 -18.75
CA ILE A 373 55.24 -15.14 -19.13
C ILE A 373 55.02 -14.56 -20.55
N PRO A 374 55.54 -13.36 -20.91
CA PRO A 374 55.38 -12.78 -22.24
C PRO A 374 56.43 -13.35 -23.22
N SER A 375 56.06 -13.51 -24.50
CA SER A 375 57.02 -13.71 -25.58
C SER A 375 56.72 -12.79 -26.76
N THR A 376 57.79 -12.28 -27.37
CA THR A 376 57.87 -11.46 -28.58
C THR A 376 57.16 -12.05 -29.80
#